data_AF-A0AAP3ZWF5-F1
#
_entry.id   AF-A0AAP3ZWF5-F1
#
_cell.length_a   1.000
_cell.length_b   1.000
_cell.length_c   1.000
_cell.angle_alpha   90.00
_cell.angle_beta   90.00
_cell.angle_gamma   90.00
#
_symmetry.space_group_name_H-M   'P 1'
#
loop_
_entity.id
_entity.type
_entity.pdbx_description
1 polymer ?
#
loop_
_entity_poly.entity_id
_entity_poly.type
_entity_poly.pdbx_seq_one_letter_code
_entity_poly.pdbx_strand_id
1 'polypeptide(L)'
;MPIQIKITPSDGGQSPLIFLLSVLEGRYFPSVVLFWYSLLKGADPMGFMLIFIAIIFFSLGILSKRNPTWGWRANEAWKIKGDSEPSDAYIDDMKFRGSVSILFGFFFLTCGLLVIFL
;
A
#
# COMPACT_ATOMS: atom_id res chain seq x y z
N MET A 1 -31.68 -29.24 -53.20
CA MET A 1 -30.23 -29.32 -52.87
C MET A 1 -29.99 -28.52 -51.60
N PRO A 2 -29.47 -29.11 -50.51
CA PRO A 2 -29.18 -28.35 -49.29
C PRO A 2 -27.82 -27.63 -49.41
N ILE A 3 -27.82 -26.33 -49.10
CA ILE A 3 -26.63 -25.48 -49.05
C ILE A 3 -25.77 -25.86 -47.83
N GLN A 4 -24.54 -26.30 -48.08
CA GLN A 4 -23.56 -26.62 -47.05
C GLN A 4 -22.79 -25.34 -46.68
N ILE A 5 -23.12 -24.72 -45.54
CA ILE A 5 -22.40 -23.55 -45.03
C ILE A 5 -21.07 -24.03 -44.44
N LYS A 6 -19.99 -23.83 -45.18
CA LYS A 6 -18.63 -24.13 -44.72
C LYS A 6 -18.15 -23.04 -43.77
N ILE A 7 -18.21 -23.30 -42.47
CA ILE A 7 -17.66 -22.41 -41.44
C ILE A 7 -16.14 -22.61 -41.42
N THR A 8 -15.39 -21.67 -41.98
CA THR A 8 -13.93 -21.61 -41.83
C THR A 8 -13.57 -21.07 -40.45
N PRO A 9 -12.60 -21.66 -39.72
CA PRO A 9 -12.16 -21.13 -38.44
C PRO A 9 -11.47 -19.77 -38.65
N SER A 10 -11.86 -18.77 -37.85
CA SER A 10 -11.26 -17.43 -37.86
C SER A 10 -9.79 -17.51 -37.45
N ASP A 11 -8.90 -17.05 -38.33
CA ASP A 11 -7.47 -16.99 -38.11
C ASP A 11 -7.11 -16.09 -36.91
N GLY A 12 -6.28 -16.65 -36.01
CA GLY A 12 -5.14 -15.93 -35.45
C GLY A 12 -5.32 -15.00 -34.25
N GLY A 13 -6.52 -14.81 -33.70
CA GLY A 13 -6.69 -14.05 -32.45
C GLY A 13 -6.77 -14.97 -31.24
N GLN A 14 -5.84 -14.88 -30.28
CA GLN A 14 -6.01 -15.54 -28.97
C GLN A 14 -7.38 -15.13 -28.41
N SER A 15 -8.31 -16.08 -28.35
CA SER A 15 -9.66 -15.76 -27.88
C SER A 15 -9.59 -15.24 -26.44
N PRO A 16 -10.39 -14.22 -26.08
CA PRO A 16 -10.42 -13.69 -24.71
C PRO A 16 -10.68 -14.78 -23.65
N LEU A 17 -11.38 -15.84 -24.04
CA LEU A 17 -11.64 -16.99 -23.18
C LEU A 17 -10.39 -17.82 -22.88
N ILE A 18 -9.48 -17.98 -23.85
CA ILE A 18 -8.21 -18.68 -23.65
C ILE A 18 -7.29 -17.86 -22.72
N PHE A 19 -7.35 -16.53 -22.81
CA PHE A 19 -6.66 -15.64 -21.87
C PHE A 19 -7.25 -15.71 -20.45
N LEU A 20 -8.57 -15.74 -20.32
CA LEU A 20 -9.22 -15.91 -19.02
C LEU A 20 -8.94 -17.29 -18.40
N LEU A 21 -8.93 -18.34 -19.21
CA LEU A 21 -8.59 -19.69 -18.77
C LEU A 21 -7.13 -19.78 -18.30
N SER A 22 -6.18 -19.14 -18.99
CA SER A 22 -4.77 -19.16 -18.57
C SER A 22 -4.51 -18.32 -17.29
N VAL A 23 -5.34 -17.30 -17.02
CA VAL A 23 -5.35 -16.58 -15.73
C VAL A 23 -5.93 -17.46 -14.62
N LEU A 24 -7.06 -18.15 -14.86
CA LEU A 24 -7.70 -19.03 -13.88
C LEU A 24 -6.86 -20.28 -13.56
N GLU A 25 -6.15 -20.83 -14.55
CA GLU A 25 -5.22 -21.94 -14.37
C GLU A 25 -3.90 -21.50 -13.69
N GLY A 26 -3.75 -20.21 -13.36
CA GLY A 26 -2.59 -19.71 -12.65
C GLY A 26 -1.28 -19.80 -13.43
N ARG A 27 -1.32 -20.01 -14.76
CA ARG A 27 -0.10 -20.16 -15.57
C ARG A 27 0.80 -18.92 -15.54
N TYR A 28 0.23 -17.74 -15.28
CA TYR A 28 0.97 -16.48 -15.12
C TYR A 28 1.36 -16.17 -13.67
N PHE A 29 0.86 -16.93 -12.69
CA PHE A 29 1.14 -16.69 -11.28
C PHE A 29 2.65 -16.80 -10.96
N PRO A 30 3.39 -17.80 -11.48
CA PRO A 30 4.85 -17.86 -11.29
C PRO A 30 5.55 -16.68 -11.97
N SER A 31 5.10 -16.27 -13.15
CA SER A 31 5.71 -15.18 -13.93
C SER A 31 5.54 -13.83 -13.25
N VAL A 32 4.37 -13.55 -12.66
CA VAL A 32 4.13 -12.32 -11.89
C VAL A 32 5.01 -12.30 -10.64
N VAL A 33 5.09 -13.41 -9.91
CA VAL A 33 5.93 -13.51 -8.70
C VAL A 33 7.42 -13.39 -9.05
N LEU A 34 7.87 -14.05 -10.12
CA LEU A 34 9.25 -13.98 -10.59
C LEU A 34 9.59 -12.61 -11.19
N PHE A 35 8.63 -11.92 -11.79
CA PHE A 35 8.78 -10.55 -12.27
C PHE A 35 8.97 -9.57 -11.11
N TRP A 36 8.12 -9.64 -10.08
CA TRP A 36 8.28 -8.86 -8.86
C TRP A 36 9.58 -9.23 -8.12
N TYR A 37 9.93 -10.51 -8.05
CA TYR A 37 11.20 -10.95 -7.48
C TYR A 37 12.40 -10.41 -8.26
N SER A 38 12.35 -10.42 -9.60
CA SER A 38 13.42 -9.88 -10.45
C SER A 38 13.53 -8.36 -10.36
N LEU A 39 12.39 -7.66 -10.25
CA LEU A 39 12.32 -6.22 -9.99
C LEU A 39 12.98 -5.87 -8.64
N LEU A 40 12.80 -6.72 -7.63
CA LEU A 40 13.34 -6.53 -6.28
C LEU A 40 14.76 -7.09 -6.11
N LYS A 41 15.28 -7.88 -7.05
CA LYS A 41 16.57 -8.58 -6.91
C LYS A 41 17.80 -7.66 -7.01
N GLY A 42 17.63 -6.47 -7.59
CA GLY A 42 18.67 -5.43 -7.70
C GLY A 42 18.37 -4.17 -6.87
N ALA A 43 17.25 -4.19 -6.14
CA ALA A 43 16.85 -3.13 -5.23
C ALA A 43 17.62 -3.27 -3.92
N ASP A 44 18.23 -2.18 -3.46
CA ASP A 44 18.78 -2.03 -2.12
C ASP A 44 17.62 -2.16 -1.11
N PRO A 45 17.50 -3.32 -0.42
CA PRO A 45 16.31 -3.61 0.39
C PRO A 45 16.13 -2.60 1.54
N MET A 46 17.22 -1.95 1.93
CA MET A 46 17.24 -0.91 2.95
C MET A 46 16.57 0.39 2.48
N GLY A 47 16.81 0.85 1.25
CA GLY A 47 16.18 2.07 0.73
C GLY A 47 14.66 1.95 0.61
N PHE A 48 14.18 0.83 0.08
CA PHE A 48 12.75 0.54 0.03
C PHE A 48 12.12 0.42 1.43
N MET A 49 12.82 -0.17 2.40
CA MET A 49 12.35 -0.22 3.78
C MET A 49 12.21 1.17 4.39
N LEU A 50 13.17 2.08 4.13
CA LEU A 50 13.10 3.47 4.60
C LEU A 50 11.93 4.24 3.98
N ILE A 51 11.68 4.05 2.68
CA ILE A 51 10.50 4.64 2.01
C ILE A 51 9.21 4.10 2.62
N PHE A 52 9.14 2.80 2.88
CA PHE A 52 7.97 2.20 3.52
C PHE A 52 7.72 2.78 4.93
N ILE A 53 8.78 2.93 5.72
CA ILE A 53 8.72 3.60 7.02
C ILE A 53 8.22 5.04 6.87
N ALA A 54 8.72 5.80 5.88
CA ALA A 54 8.25 7.16 5.62
C ALA A 54 6.74 7.23 5.34
N ILE A 55 6.21 6.30 4.55
CA ILE A 55 4.77 6.20 4.26
C ILE A 55 3.96 5.96 5.53
N ILE A 56 4.45 5.11 6.45
CA ILE A 56 3.80 4.89 7.75
C ILE A 56 3.76 6.18 8.55
N PHE A 57 4.88 6.91 8.64
CA PHE A 57 4.96 8.18 9.36
C PHE A 57 4.02 9.26 8.77
N PHE A 58 3.90 9.34 7.45
CA PHE A 58 2.92 10.23 6.82
C PHE A 58 1.49 9.81 7.13
N SER A 59 1.19 8.52 7.05
CA SER A 59 -0.15 7.98 7.33
C SER A 59 -0.55 8.27 8.77
N LEU A 60 0.33 8.00 9.74
CA LEU A 60 0.11 8.30 11.15
C LEU A 60 -0.01 9.81 11.40
N GLY A 61 0.80 10.62 10.73
CA GLY A 61 0.77 12.08 10.85
C GLY A 61 -0.55 12.68 10.34
N ILE A 62 -1.01 12.24 9.17
CA ILE A 62 -2.29 12.65 8.58
C ILE A 62 -3.45 12.15 9.44
N LEU A 63 -3.42 10.90 9.90
CA LEU A 63 -4.44 10.32 10.76
C LEU A 63 -4.57 11.10 12.07
N SER A 64 -3.45 11.44 12.72
CA SER A 64 -3.45 12.20 13.96
C SER A 64 -4.01 13.62 13.79
N LYS A 65 -3.84 14.24 12.61
CA LYS A 65 -4.42 15.57 12.31
C LYS A 65 -5.90 15.51 11.97
N ARG A 66 -6.33 14.50 11.20
CA ARG A 66 -7.73 14.35 10.75
C ARG A 66 -8.63 13.81 11.86
N ASN A 67 -8.13 12.83 12.61
CA ASN A 67 -8.85 12.13 13.67
C ASN A 67 -7.98 12.06 14.95
N PRO A 68 -7.78 13.19 15.65
CA PRO A 68 -6.91 13.25 16.83
C PRO A 68 -7.39 12.33 17.97
N THR A 69 -8.67 11.95 17.99
CA THR A 69 -9.27 11.06 18.99
C THR A 69 -9.00 9.57 18.76
N TRP A 70 -8.43 9.17 17.61
CA TRP A 70 -8.35 7.74 17.23
C TRP A 70 -7.55 6.89 18.23
N GLY A 71 -6.50 7.47 18.84
CA GLY A 71 -5.62 6.78 19.79
C GLY A 71 -6.06 6.88 21.26
N TRP A 72 -7.11 7.65 21.55
CA TRP A 72 -7.52 7.99 22.91
C TRP A 72 -7.96 6.74 23.67
N ARG A 73 -8.83 5.93 23.05
CA ARG A 73 -9.35 4.72 23.67
C ARG A 73 -8.26 3.68 23.96
N ALA A 74 -7.25 3.61 23.12
CA ALA A 74 -6.14 2.66 23.31
C ALA A 74 -5.16 3.11 24.40
N ASN A 75 -4.86 4.42 24.50
CA ASN A 75 -3.75 4.91 25.34
C ASN A 75 -4.18 5.57 26.65
N GLU A 76 -5.37 6.17 26.70
CA GLU A 76 -5.77 7.05 27.80
C GLU A 76 -7.09 6.66 28.45
N ALA A 77 -8.04 6.09 27.70
CA ALA A 77 -9.35 5.72 28.25
C ALA A 77 -9.27 4.69 29.40
N TRP A 78 -8.22 3.87 29.48
CA TRP A 78 -8.02 2.95 30.60
C TRP A 78 -7.56 3.65 31.90
N LYS A 79 -7.05 4.88 31.82
CA LYS A 79 -6.53 5.64 32.97
C LYS A 79 -7.61 6.42 33.72
N ILE A 80 -8.80 6.50 33.16
CA ILE A 80 -9.93 7.31 33.63
C ILE A 80 -11.05 6.39 34.08
N LYS A 81 -11.74 6.75 35.16
CA LYS A 81 -12.91 6.00 35.64
C LYS A 81 -14.16 6.52 34.90
N GLY A 82 -14.70 5.70 34.00
CA GLY A 82 -15.92 6.00 33.24
C GLY A 82 -15.65 6.49 31.81
N ASP A 83 -16.72 6.70 31.04
CA ASP A 83 -16.65 7.24 29.69
C ASP A 83 -16.39 8.76 29.74
N SER A 84 -15.11 9.13 29.76
CA SER A 84 -14.69 10.52 29.62
C SER A 84 -14.25 10.81 28.19
N GLU A 85 -14.74 11.93 27.66
CA GLU A 85 -14.29 12.45 26.36
C GLU A 85 -12.82 12.92 26.44
N PRO A 86 -12.09 12.86 25.30
CA PRO A 86 -10.74 13.39 25.20
C PRO A 86 -10.68 14.89 25.51
N SER A 87 -9.70 15.28 26.32
CA SER A 87 -9.49 16.68 26.68
C SER A 87 -8.93 17.50 25.52
N ASP A 88 -9.18 18.81 25.50
CA ASP A 88 -8.64 19.71 24.47
C ASP A 88 -7.10 19.66 24.42
N ALA A 89 -6.45 19.54 25.57
CA ALA A 89 -5.00 19.39 25.65
C ALA A 89 -4.49 18.13 24.93
N TYR A 90 -5.22 17.01 25.04
CA TYR A 90 -4.89 15.79 24.31
C TYR A 90 -5.07 15.95 22.80
N ILE A 91 -6.15 16.64 22.37
CA ILE A 91 -6.40 16.91 20.96
C ILE A 91 -5.27 17.76 20.35
N ASP A 92 -4.82 18.78 21.06
CA ASP A 92 -3.74 19.65 20.60
C ASP A 92 -2.38 18.92 20.59
N ASP A 93 -2.09 18.09 21.60
CA ASP A 93 -0.90 17.25 21.60
C ASP A 93 -0.90 16.26 20.42
N MET A 94 -2.03 15.62 20.11
CA MET A 94 -2.13 14.72 18.96
C MET A 94 -1.94 15.44 17.61
N LYS A 95 -2.43 16.68 17.46
CA LYS A 95 -2.18 17.49 16.25
C LYS A 95 -0.70 17.88 16.14
N PHE A 96 -0.07 18.23 17.26
CA PHE A 96 1.36 18.54 17.31
C PHE A 96 2.20 17.31 16.95
N ARG A 97 1.93 16.17 17.60
CA ARG A 97 2.56 14.88 17.32
C ARG A 97 2.36 14.44 15.87
N GLY A 98 1.18 14.69 15.30
CA GLY A 98 0.91 14.46 13.88
C GLY A 98 1.80 15.32 12.96
N SER A 99 2.09 16.56 13.34
CA SER A 99 3.00 17.44 12.60
C SER A 99 4.45 16.96 12.69
N VAL A 100 4.89 16.54 13.87
CA VAL A 100 6.22 15.96 14.09
C VAL A 100 6.40 14.67 13.30
N SER A 101 5.37 13.80 13.27
CA SER A 101 5.39 12.56 12.48
C SER A 101 5.61 12.82 10.99
N ILE A 102 4.99 13.87 10.43
CA ILE A 102 5.18 14.24 9.01
C ILE A 102 6.62 14.70 8.75
N LEU A 103 7.23 15.47 9.66
CA LEU A 103 8.64 15.88 9.57
C LEU A 103 9.57 14.68 9.53
N PHE A 104 9.38 13.70 10.42
CA PHE A 104 10.14 12.45 10.38
C PHE A 104 9.90 11.66 9.09
N GLY A 105 8.66 11.65 8.57
CA GLY A 105 8.35 11.05 7.28
C GLY A 105 9.21 11.63 6.14
N PHE A 106 9.36 12.95 6.07
CA PHE A 106 10.23 13.59 5.07
C PHE A 106 11.71 13.23 5.26
N PHE A 107 12.18 13.16 6.50
CA PHE A 107 13.55 12.74 6.80
C PHE A 107 13.83 11.31 6.28
N PHE A 108 12.97 10.35 6.64
CA PHE A 108 13.11 8.96 6.18
C PHE A 108 12.95 8.81 4.66
N LEU A 109 12.05 9.59 4.05
CA LEU A 109 11.88 9.62 2.59
C LEU A 109 13.17 10.08 1.91
N THR A 110 13.79 11.15 2.41
CA THR A 110 15.03 11.70 1.84
C THR A 110 16.18 10.71 1.98
N CYS A 111 16.35 10.11 3.16
CA CYS A 111 17.35 9.06 3.37
C CYS A 111 17.11 7.84 2.47
N GLY A 112 15.86 7.38 2.35
CA GLY A 112 15.51 6.23 1.51
C GLY A 112 15.81 6.49 0.03
N LEU A 113 15.48 7.67 -0.47
CA LEU A 113 15.81 8.07 -1.84
C LEU A 113 17.33 8.15 -2.04
N LEU A 114 18.07 8.75 -1.09
CA LEU A 114 19.52 8.82 -1.18
C LEU A 114 20.17 7.44 -1.25
N VAL A 115 19.69 6.46 -0.47
CA VAL A 115 20.25 5.09 -0.47
C VAL A 115 19.96 4.34 -1.78
N ILE A 116 18.84 4.64 -2.45
CA ILE A 116 18.50 4.04 -3.75
C ILE A 116 19.32 4.63 -4.89
N PHE A 117 19.60 5.94 -4.84
CA PHE A 117 20.25 6.66 -5.94
C PHE A 117 21.78 6.74 -5.84
N LEU A 118 22.36 6.50 -4.66
CA LEU A 118 23.80 6.60 -4.39
C LEU A 118 24.44 5.21 -4.27
#